data_AF-A0A840RA18-F1
#
_entry.id   AF-A0A840RA18-F1
#
_cell.length_a   1.000
_cell.length_b   1.000
_cell.length_c   1.000
_cell.angle_alpha   90.00
_cell.angle_beta   90.00
_cell.angle_gamma   90.00
#
_symmetry.space_group_name_H-M   'P 1'
#
loop_
_entity.id
_entity.type
_entity.pdbx_description
1 polymer ?
#
loop_
_entity_poly.entity_id
_entity_poly.type
_entity_poly.pdbx_seq_one_letter_code
_entity_poly.pdbx_strand_id
1 'polypeptide(L)'
;MHHTAIYRHFQSIEEIALALVELLASELRAELQLAAKAFRGNTQDMIRASTQHYFNYVSEHPLGVIFCAREIHGSLPSLRGALQSMLDDFALDRAEDLSKLGKNDSLPNFETLLMLTRLIAQHTLFAALDYLEEPKDRARIVEQTIIFVGWLIEGANSSSNPNITQIPKA
;
A
#
# COMPACT_ATOMS: atom_id res chain seq x y z
N MET A 1 21.43 -12.26 -22.50
CA MET A 1 20.11 -12.20 -23.15
C MET A 1 20.23 -11.36 -24.41
N HIS A 2 19.83 -11.88 -25.58
CA HIS A 2 19.86 -11.10 -26.83
C HIS A 2 18.67 -10.11 -26.84
N HIS A 3 18.91 -8.83 -27.14
CA HIS A 3 17.87 -7.78 -27.18
C HIS A 3 16.63 -8.16 -27.99
N THR A 4 16.79 -8.98 -29.03
CA THR A 4 15.73 -9.43 -29.94
C THR A 4 14.71 -10.39 -29.32
N ALA A 5 15.04 -11.07 -28.21
CA ALA A 5 14.11 -12.00 -27.56
C ALA A 5 13.01 -11.27 -26.79
N ILE A 6 13.33 -10.11 -26.20
CA ILE A 6 12.39 -9.30 -25.43
C ILE A 6 11.35 -8.65 -26.35
N TYR A 7 11.79 -8.15 -27.51
CA TYR A 7 10.89 -7.50 -28.49
C TYR A 7 9.90 -8.43 -29.19
N ARG A 8 10.03 -9.75 -29.00
CA ARG A 8 9.02 -10.71 -29.47
C ARG A 8 7.76 -10.69 -28.60
N HIS A 9 7.91 -10.33 -27.32
CA HIS A 9 6.83 -10.32 -26.35
C HIS A 9 6.38 -8.91 -25.97
N PHE A 10 7.25 -7.91 -26.12
CA PHE A 10 6.97 -6.53 -25.77
C PHE A 10 7.44 -5.57 -26.85
N GLN A 11 6.55 -4.70 -27.34
CA GLN A 11 6.84 -3.69 -28.36
C GLN A 11 7.74 -2.56 -27.83
N SER A 12 7.82 -2.35 -26.52
CA SER A 12 8.64 -1.30 -25.90
C SER A 12 9.06 -1.63 -24.46
N ILE A 13 10.05 -0.89 -23.94
CA ILE A 13 10.43 -0.93 -22.51
C ILE A 13 9.28 -0.47 -21.61
N GLU A 14 8.46 0.46 -22.09
CA GLU A 14 7.26 0.91 -21.40
C GLU A 14 6.26 -0.22 -21.22
N GLU A 15 6.04 -1.05 -22.25
CA GLU A 15 5.15 -2.22 -22.14
C GLU A 15 5.67 -3.25 -21.14
N ILE A 16 6.99 -3.47 -21.08
CA ILE A 16 7.61 -4.32 -20.06
C ILE A 16 7.36 -3.76 -18.66
N ALA A 17 7.57 -2.45 -18.47
CA ALA A 17 7.39 -1.80 -17.19
C ALA A 17 5.93 -1.88 -16.72
N LEU A 18 4.97 -1.70 -17.63
CA LEU A 18 3.53 -1.83 -17.32
C LEU A 18 3.17 -3.27 -16.96
N ALA A 19 3.66 -4.26 -17.70
CA ALA A 19 3.45 -5.68 -17.39
C ALA A 19 4.06 -6.06 -16.02
N LEU A 20 5.20 -5.47 -15.66
CA LEU A 20 5.81 -5.64 -14.35
C LEU A 20 4.92 -5.06 -13.24
N VAL A 21 4.32 -3.89 -13.44
CA VAL A 21 3.36 -3.32 -12.47
C VAL A 21 2.17 -4.24 -12.27
N GLU A 22 1.60 -4.78 -13.35
CA GLU A 22 0.46 -5.72 -13.25
C GLU A 22 0.83 -6.99 -12.46
N LEU A 23 2.02 -7.54 -12.70
CA LEU A 23 2.53 -8.70 -11.96
C LEU A 23 2.67 -8.38 -10.46
N LEU A 24 3.37 -7.29 -10.12
CA LEU A 24 3.60 -6.86 -8.75
C LEU A 24 2.27 -6.54 -8.04
N ALA A 25 1.32 -5.94 -8.75
CA ALA A 25 -0.01 -5.62 -8.24
C ALA A 25 -0.76 -6.90 -7.86
N SER A 26 -0.71 -7.91 -8.73
CA SER A 26 -1.36 -9.21 -8.52
C SER A 26 -0.78 -9.96 -7.32
N GLU A 27 0.56 -10.05 -7.24
CA GLU A 27 1.27 -10.72 -6.14
C GLU A 27 0.96 -10.07 -4.79
N LEU A 28 1.14 -8.75 -4.69
CA LEU A 28 0.87 -8.03 -3.44
C LEU A 28 -0.61 -8.11 -3.06
N ARG A 29 -1.55 -8.04 -4.02
CA ARG A 29 -2.99 -8.20 -3.73
C ARG A 29 -3.28 -9.56 -3.10
N ALA A 30 -2.70 -10.63 -3.65
CA ALA A 30 -2.89 -11.98 -3.13
C ALA A 30 -2.37 -12.10 -1.68
N GLU A 31 -1.18 -11.58 -1.39
CA GLU A 31 -0.60 -11.59 -0.04
C GLU A 31 -1.44 -10.80 0.96
N LEU A 32 -1.89 -9.60 0.59
CA LEU A 32 -2.75 -8.79 1.46
C LEU A 32 -4.12 -9.45 1.72
N GLN A 33 -4.69 -10.12 0.72
CA GLN A 33 -5.95 -10.87 0.90
C GLN A 33 -5.78 -12.09 1.82
N LEU A 34 -4.64 -12.79 1.74
CA LEU A 34 -4.32 -13.88 2.66
C LEU A 34 -4.21 -13.37 4.10
N ALA A 35 -3.49 -12.26 4.30
CA ALA A 35 -3.36 -11.61 5.60
C ALA A 35 -4.73 -11.15 6.17
N ALA A 36 -5.58 -10.55 5.34
CA ALA A 36 -6.90 -10.09 5.76
C ALA A 36 -7.83 -11.25 6.19
N LYS A 37 -7.80 -12.39 5.48
CA LYS A 37 -8.61 -13.57 5.82
C LYS A 37 -8.16 -14.28 7.08
N ALA A 38 -6.87 -14.22 7.40
CA ALA A 38 -6.30 -14.82 8.60
C ALA A 38 -6.75 -14.08 9.88
N PHE A 39 -7.27 -12.87 9.75
CA PHE A 39 -7.56 -12.01 10.87
C PHE A 39 -8.91 -12.31 11.54
N ARG A 40 -8.90 -12.51 12.86
CA ARG A 40 -10.08 -12.60 13.73
C ARG A 40 -9.78 -11.88 15.04
N GLY A 41 -10.03 -10.58 15.12
CA GLY A 41 -9.74 -9.78 16.32
C GLY A 41 -10.27 -8.35 16.21
N ASN A 42 -9.76 -7.47 17.09
CA ASN A 42 -10.07 -6.04 17.09
C ASN A 42 -9.23 -5.25 16.05
N THR A 43 -9.57 -4.00 15.79
CA THR A 43 -8.83 -3.15 14.85
C THR A 43 -7.31 -3.08 15.09
N GLN A 44 -6.85 -3.04 16.35
CA GLN A 44 -5.42 -2.90 16.67
C GLN A 44 -4.62 -4.15 16.29
N ASP A 45 -5.14 -5.34 16.59
CA ASP A 45 -4.50 -6.60 16.20
C ASP A 45 -4.43 -6.73 14.67
N MET A 46 -5.43 -6.21 13.96
CA MET A 46 -5.46 -6.21 12.50
C MET A 46 -4.37 -5.30 11.93
N ILE A 47 -4.21 -4.09 12.47
CA ILE A 47 -3.17 -3.14 12.06
C ILE A 47 -1.79 -3.78 12.23
N ARG A 48 -1.53 -4.38 13.40
CA ARG A 48 -0.26 -5.06 13.69
C ARG A 48 0.01 -6.20 12.70
N ALA A 49 -0.97 -7.09 12.51
CA ALA A 49 -0.83 -8.24 11.63
C ALA A 49 -0.60 -7.82 10.15
N SER A 50 -1.45 -6.93 9.63
CA SER A 50 -1.34 -6.44 8.24
C SER A 50 -0.03 -5.72 7.97
N THR A 51 0.44 -4.89 8.91
CA THR A 51 1.73 -4.21 8.79
C THR A 51 2.88 -5.21 8.76
N GLN A 52 2.86 -6.21 9.65
CA GLN A 52 3.90 -7.25 9.68
C GLN A 52 3.91 -8.07 8.39
N HIS A 53 2.74 -8.45 7.87
CA HIS A 53 2.62 -9.17 6.60
C HIS A 53 3.19 -8.37 5.44
N TYR A 54 2.91 -7.05 5.38
CA TYR A 54 3.49 -6.17 4.37
C TYR A 54 5.02 -6.16 4.42
N PHE A 55 5.63 -6.00 5.60
CA PHE A 55 7.09 -5.99 5.70
C PHE A 55 7.76 -7.35 5.45
N ASN A 56 7.03 -8.44 5.69
CA ASN A 56 7.48 -9.78 5.27
C ASN A 56 7.51 -9.87 3.74
N TYR A 57 6.43 -9.44 3.05
CA TYR A 57 6.40 -9.35 1.59
C TYR A 57 7.52 -8.46 1.04
N VAL A 58 7.81 -7.32 1.68
CA VAL A 58 8.92 -6.44 1.30
C VAL A 58 10.27 -7.18 1.33
N SER A 59 10.49 -8.05 2.32
CA SER A 59 11.71 -8.86 2.43
C SER A 59 11.84 -9.90 1.32
N GLU A 60 10.71 -10.44 0.87
CA GLU A 60 10.64 -11.47 -0.17
C GLU A 60 10.74 -10.87 -1.59
N HIS A 61 10.25 -9.63 -1.77
CA HIS A 61 10.16 -8.95 -3.07
C HIS A 61 10.86 -7.57 -3.11
N PRO A 62 12.13 -7.45 -2.67
CA PRO A 62 12.78 -6.15 -2.46
C PRO A 62 12.89 -5.30 -3.74
N LEU A 63 13.21 -5.94 -4.88
CA LEU A 63 13.39 -5.22 -6.15
C LEU A 63 12.08 -4.63 -6.68
N GLY A 64 10.96 -5.36 -6.49
CA GLY A 64 9.65 -4.87 -6.90
C GLY A 64 9.23 -3.64 -6.09
N VAL A 65 9.46 -3.69 -4.77
CA VAL A 65 9.15 -2.57 -3.87
C VAL A 65 10.02 -1.34 -4.18
N ILE A 66 11.33 -1.54 -4.39
CA ILE A 66 12.24 -0.46 -4.78
C ILE A 66 11.83 0.17 -6.11
N PHE A 67 11.45 -0.67 -7.09
CA PHE A 67 10.95 -0.20 -8.38
C PHE A 67 9.69 0.66 -8.21
N CYS A 68 8.69 0.17 -7.46
CA CYS A 68 7.47 0.93 -7.21
C CYS A 68 7.76 2.28 -6.54
N ALA A 69 8.58 2.31 -5.49
CA ALA A 69 8.86 3.54 -4.74
C ALA A 69 9.66 4.56 -5.55
N ARG A 70 10.51 4.13 -6.50
CA ARG A 70 11.27 5.03 -7.38
C ARG A 70 10.42 5.58 -8.53
N GLU A 71 9.59 4.74 -9.13
CA GLU A 71 8.86 5.08 -10.36
C GLU A 71 7.48 5.70 -10.11
N ILE A 72 6.97 5.67 -8.87
CA ILE A 72 5.68 6.29 -8.48
C ILE A 72 5.60 7.81 -8.77
N HIS A 73 6.75 8.48 -8.86
CA HIS A 73 6.90 9.86 -9.32
C HIS A 73 7.88 9.99 -10.49
N GLY A 74 8.13 8.88 -11.20
CA GLY A 74 9.06 8.79 -12.30
C GLY A 74 8.68 9.65 -13.52
N SER A 75 9.61 9.70 -14.49
CA SER A 75 9.49 10.54 -15.69
C SER A 75 8.52 10.00 -16.73
N LEU A 76 8.17 8.71 -16.68
CA LEU A 76 7.28 8.06 -17.64
C LEU A 76 5.82 8.17 -17.17
N PRO A 77 4.95 8.97 -17.83
CA PRO A 77 3.61 9.26 -17.31
C PRO A 77 2.68 8.05 -17.23
N SER A 78 2.77 7.12 -18.17
CA SER A 78 1.99 5.88 -18.20
C SER A 78 2.33 4.96 -17.04
N LEU A 79 3.62 4.73 -16.79
CA LEU A 79 4.10 3.95 -15.66
C LEU A 79 3.71 4.59 -14.33
N ARG A 80 3.88 5.91 -14.20
CA ARG A 80 3.40 6.66 -13.04
C ARG A 80 1.91 6.46 -12.83
N GLY A 81 1.11 6.57 -13.89
CA GLY A 81 -0.34 6.34 -13.83
C GLY A 81 -0.70 4.94 -13.35
N ALA A 82 -0.03 3.92 -13.88
CA ALA A 82 -0.24 2.52 -13.50
C ALA A 82 0.10 2.28 -12.01
N LEU A 83 1.22 2.80 -11.51
CA LEU A 83 1.60 2.67 -10.10
C LEU A 83 0.66 3.41 -9.15
N GLN A 84 0.20 4.61 -9.54
CA GLN A 84 -0.77 5.38 -8.76
C GLN A 84 -2.10 4.64 -8.66
N SER A 85 -2.58 4.07 -9.77
CA SER A 85 -3.79 3.24 -9.83
C SER A 85 -3.64 1.97 -9.00
N MET A 86 -2.51 1.28 -9.09
CA MET A 86 -2.22 0.09 -8.27
C MET A 86 -2.35 0.41 -6.77
N LEU A 87 -1.76 1.52 -6.31
CA LEU A 87 -1.92 1.94 -4.93
C LEU A 87 -3.37 2.34 -4.60
N ASP A 88 -4.15 2.85 -5.58
CA ASP A 88 -5.52 3.34 -5.34
C ASP A 88 -6.44 2.14 -5.13
N ASP A 89 -6.25 1.11 -5.95
CA ASP A 89 -6.93 -0.16 -5.79
C ASP A 89 -6.57 -0.80 -4.44
N PHE A 90 -5.31 -0.77 -4.02
CA PHE A 90 -4.93 -1.28 -2.70
C PHE A 90 -5.59 -0.49 -1.57
N ALA A 91 -5.60 0.84 -1.66
CA ALA A 91 -6.26 1.69 -0.67
C ALA A 91 -7.76 1.38 -0.59
N LEU A 92 -8.41 1.18 -1.75
CA LEU A 92 -9.82 0.82 -1.85
C LEU A 92 -10.11 -0.53 -1.20
N ASP A 93 -9.35 -1.58 -1.58
CA ASP A 93 -9.48 -2.92 -1.01
C ASP A 93 -9.36 -2.87 0.53
N ARG A 94 -8.38 -2.10 1.04
CA ARG A 94 -8.18 -1.94 2.49
C ARG A 94 -9.31 -1.17 3.17
N ALA A 95 -9.84 -0.12 2.55
CA ALA A 95 -10.96 0.65 3.11
C ALA A 95 -12.22 -0.20 3.18
N GLU A 96 -12.48 -1.02 2.16
CA GLU A 96 -13.57 -1.98 2.17
C GLU A 96 -13.42 -3.02 3.28
N ASP A 97 -12.23 -3.58 3.48
CA ASP A 97 -11.96 -4.55 4.55
C ASP A 97 -12.16 -3.94 5.94
N LEU A 98 -11.63 -2.73 6.17
CA LEU A 98 -11.83 -1.97 7.40
C LEU A 98 -13.32 -1.66 7.65
N SER A 99 -14.05 -1.24 6.62
CA SER A 99 -15.48 -0.92 6.75
C SER A 99 -16.33 -2.12 7.20
N LYS A 100 -15.91 -3.35 6.85
CA LYS A 100 -16.58 -4.59 7.28
C LYS A 100 -16.34 -4.87 8.77
N LEU A 101 -15.17 -4.52 9.30
CA LEU A 101 -14.82 -4.65 10.73
C LEU A 101 -15.48 -3.58 11.60
N GLY A 102 -15.65 -2.36 11.05
CA GLY A 102 -16.27 -1.22 11.72
C GLY A 102 -17.75 -1.37 12.10
N LYS A 103 -18.38 -2.50 11.79
CA LYS A 103 -19.69 -2.84 12.37
C LYS A 103 -19.60 -3.16 13.87
N ASN A 104 -18.42 -3.54 14.35
CA ASN A 104 -18.16 -3.89 15.75
C ASN A 104 -17.23 -2.89 16.47
N ASP A 105 -16.38 -2.17 15.73
CA ASP A 105 -15.47 -1.14 16.25
C ASP A 105 -15.91 0.24 15.74
N SER A 106 -15.86 1.29 16.56
CA SER A 106 -16.13 2.66 16.13
C SER A 106 -15.07 3.14 15.13
N LEU A 107 -15.20 2.80 13.85
CA LEU A 107 -14.31 3.24 12.77
C LEU A 107 -14.90 4.47 12.03
N PRO A 108 -14.05 5.26 11.34
CA PRO A 108 -14.51 6.38 10.52
C PRO A 108 -15.43 5.94 9.38
N ASN A 109 -16.12 6.89 8.76
CA ASN A 109 -16.89 6.61 7.55
C ASN A 109 -15.98 6.14 6.40
N PHE A 110 -16.59 5.53 5.38
CA PHE A 110 -15.86 4.95 4.25
C PHE A 110 -14.97 5.95 3.50
N GLU A 111 -15.44 7.18 3.30
CA GLU A 111 -14.67 8.23 2.60
C GLU A 111 -13.38 8.58 3.38
N THR A 112 -13.49 8.70 4.70
CA THR A 112 -12.33 8.93 5.57
C THR A 112 -11.42 7.72 5.58
N LEU A 113 -11.96 6.50 5.67
CA LEU A 113 -11.17 5.27 5.59
C LEU A 113 -10.38 5.19 4.28
N LEU A 114 -11.01 5.49 3.14
CA LEU A 114 -10.36 5.49 1.83
C LEU A 114 -9.21 6.51 1.75
N MET A 115 -9.42 7.72 2.28
CA MET A 115 -8.36 8.72 2.38
C MET A 115 -7.21 8.22 3.26
N LEU A 116 -7.52 7.68 4.44
CA LEU A 116 -6.51 7.17 5.38
C LEU A 116 -5.72 6.00 4.79
N THR A 117 -6.39 5.03 4.17
CA THR A 117 -5.70 3.87 3.58
C THR A 117 -4.79 4.28 2.44
N ARG A 118 -5.14 5.33 1.67
CA ARG A 118 -4.25 5.91 0.67
C ARG A 118 -3.00 6.52 1.29
N LEU A 119 -3.15 7.31 2.35
CA LEU A 119 -2.03 7.92 3.08
C LEU A 119 -1.12 6.86 3.73
N ILE A 120 -1.74 5.84 4.32
CA ILE A 120 -1.04 4.70 4.90
C ILE A 120 -0.24 3.98 3.82
N ALA A 121 -0.85 3.62 2.68
CA ALA A 121 -0.18 2.91 1.59
C ALA A 121 1.04 3.68 1.04
N GLN A 122 0.92 5.00 0.93
CA GLN A 122 2.06 5.84 0.52
C GLN A 122 3.16 5.85 1.57
N HIS A 123 2.81 6.05 2.85
CA HIS A 123 3.77 6.04 3.94
C HIS A 123 4.50 4.70 4.04
N THR A 124 3.77 3.58 4.00
CA THR A 124 4.36 2.24 4.10
C THR A 124 5.27 1.92 2.93
N LEU A 125 4.94 2.38 1.71
CA LEU A 125 5.81 2.22 0.53
C LEU A 125 7.19 2.86 0.73
N PHE A 126 7.26 4.04 1.34
CA PHE A 126 8.54 4.70 1.61
C PHE A 126 9.24 4.12 2.84
N ALA A 127 8.51 3.78 3.91
CA ALA A 127 9.07 3.08 5.07
C ALA A 127 9.68 1.71 4.69
N ALA A 128 9.17 1.08 3.63
CA ALA A 128 9.74 -0.14 3.09
C ALA A 128 11.16 0.04 2.52
N LEU A 129 11.49 1.23 1.99
CA LEU A 129 12.85 1.52 1.54
C LEU A 129 13.82 1.55 2.72
N ASP A 130 13.47 2.26 3.79
CA ASP A 130 14.25 2.31 5.03
C ASP A 130 14.41 0.90 5.63
N TYR A 131 13.33 0.11 5.62
CA TYR A 131 13.34 -1.27 6.11
C TYR A 131 14.32 -2.17 5.34
N LEU A 132 14.44 -1.97 4.02
CA LEU A 132 15.36 -2.69 3.17
C LEU A 132 16.81 -2.24 3.38
N GLU A 133 17.03 -0.94 3.56
CA GLU A 133 18.36 -0.32 3.72
C GLU A 133 18.95 -0.55 5.13
N GLU A 134 18.11 -0.62 6.17
CA GLU A 134 18.54 -0.68 7.57
C GLU A 134 18.13 -1.98 8.29
N PRO A 135 18.79 -3.14 8.02
CA PRO A 135 18.46 -4.42 8.64
C PRO A 135 18.42 -4.42 10.18
N LYS A 136 19.25 -3.59 10.82
CA LYS A 136 19.32 -3.47 12.29
C LYS A 136 18.10 -2.76 12.89
N ASP A 137 17.45 -1.91 12.11
CA ASP A 137 16.33 -1.07 12.56
C ASP A 137 14.96 -1.59 12.10
N ARG A 138 14.91 -2.71 11.39
CA ARG A 138 13.66 -3.31 10.86
C ARG A 138 12.55 -3.37 11.90
N ALA A 139 12.81 -3.91 13.09
CA ALA A 139 11.81 -4.03 14.14
C ALA A 139 11.27 -2.66 14.60
N ARG A 140 12.14 -1.64 14.66
CA ARG A 140 11.77 -0.26 14.99
C ARG A 140 10.89 0.34 13.90
N ILE A 141 11.23 0.13 12.62
CA ILE A 141 10.48 0.65 11.48
C ILE A 141 9.08 0.06 11.45
N VAL A 142 8.95 -1.27 11.60
CA VAL A 142 7.65 -1.95 11.66
C VAL A 142 6.79 -1.39 12.79
N GLU A 143 7.34 -1.28 14.01
CA GLU A 143 6.58 -0.77 15.16
C GLU A 143 6.17 0.70 14.98
N GLN A 144 7.05 1.54 14.42
CA GLN A 144 6.71 2.93 14.10
C GLN A 144 5.58 3.03 13.08
N THR A 145 5.59 2.17 12.05
CA THR A 145 4.50 2.11 11.07
C THR A 145 3.19 1.66 11.73
N ILE A 146 3.20 0.68 12.62
CA ILE A 146 2.01 0.24 13.38
C ILE A 146 1.44 1.40 14.20
N ILE A 147 2.29 2.10 14.95
CA ILE A 147 1.90 3.26 15.77
C ILE A 147 1.31 4.38 14.88
N PHE A 148 1.96 4.69 13.76
CA PHE A 148 1.50 5.69 12.80
C PHE A 148 0.10 5.37 12.27
N VAL A 149 -0.14 4.12 11.85
CA VAL A 149 -1.45 3.67 11.36
C VAL A 149 -2.51 3.76 12.46
N GLY A 150 -2.18 3.32 13.68
CA GLY A 150 -3.06 3.42 14.85
C GLY A 150 -3.48 4.88 15.13
N TRP A 151 -2.52 5.80 15.19
CA TRP A 151 -2.78 7.22 15.42
C TRP A 151 -3.64 7.86 14.34
N LEU A 152 -3.46 7.49 13.06
CA LEU A 152 -4.29 8.01 11.98
C LEU A 152 -5.76 7.60 12.14
N ILE A 153 -6.01 6.33 12.46
CA ILE A 153 -7.37 5.80 12.63
C ILE A 153 -8.02 6.38 13.90
N GLU A 154 -7.30 6.39 15.02
CA GLU A 154 -7.79 6.96 16.29
C GLU A 154 -8.02 8.47 16.19
N GLY A 155 -7.12 9.19 15.53
CA GLY A 155 -7.24 10.63 15.29
C GLY A 155 -8.46 10.98 14.45
N ALA A 156 -8.71 10.22 13.38
CA ALA A 156 -9.89 10.39 12.54
C ALA A 156 -11.21 10.12 13.28
N ASN A 157 -11.23 9.12 14.17
CA ASN A 157 -12.37 8.85 15.04
C ASN A 157 -12.66 9.96 16.05
N SER A 158 -11.61 10.64 16.52
CA SER A 158 -11.71 11.70 17.53
C SER A 158 -12.08 13.06 16.95
N SER A 159 -11.77 13.30 15.67
CA SER A 159 -12.13 14.53 14.97
C SER A 159 -13.57 14.50 14.47
N SER A 160 -14.40 15.48 14.85
CA SER A 160 -15.71 15.69 14.21
C SER A 160 -15.52 15.89 12.71
N ASN A 161 -15.99 14.92 11.90
CA ASN A 161 -15.95 14.86 10.42
C ASN A 161 -15.64 16.21 9.75
N PRO A 162 -14.38 16.52 9.42
CA PRO A 162 -14.13 17.63 8.52
C PRO A 162 -14.79 17.29 7.18
N ASN A 163 -15.58 18.21 6.61
CA ASN A 163 -16.17 18.04 5.28
C ASN A 163 -15.03 18.01 4.23
N ILE A 164 -14.54 16.81 3.91
CA ILE A 164 -13.45 16.57 2.95
C ILE A 164 -13.82 17.09 1.54
N THR A 165 -15.12 17.22 1.25
CA THR A 165 -15.68 17.79 0.00
C THR A 165 -15.29 19.24 -0.28
N GLN A 166 -14.68 19.95 0.67
CA GLN A 166 -14.21 21.34 0.47
C GLN A 166 -12.71 21.47 0.14
N ILE A 167 -11.95 20.37 0.08
CA ILE A 167 -10.55 20.46 -0.32
C ILE A 167 -10.51 20.60 -1.86
N PRO A 168 -10.10 21.76 -2.40
CA PRO A 168 -10.06 21.93 -3.85
C PRO A 168 -9.07 20.93 -4.46
N LYS A 169 -9.48 20.22 -5.52
CA LYS A 169 -8.53 19.52 -6.39
C LYS A 169 -7.60 20.57 -7.00
N ALA A 170 -6.31 20.48 -6.69
CA ALA A 170 -5.28 21.28 -7.34
C ALA A 170 -5.11 20.87 -8.81
#